data_AF-A0A7S2C2J2-F1
#
_entry.id   AF-A0A7S2C2J2-F1
#
_cell.length_a   1.000
_cell.length_b   1.000
_cell.length_c   1.000
_cell.angle_alpha   90.00
_cell.angle_beta   90.00
_cell.angle_gamma   90.00
#
_symmetry.space_group_name_H-M   'P 1'
#
loop_
_entity.id
_entity.type
_entity.pdbx_description
1 polymer ?
#
loop_
_entity_poly.entity_id
_entity_poly.type
_entity_poly.pdbx_seq_one_letter_code
_entity_poly.pdbx_strand_id
1 'polypeptide(L)'
;LQNKYYQQSALPIGVGPDDFPETLWKEWRALAQSKGVSDIDLLATFTELTAKQIAMACARFGGPKIVNGATDDVLLRGGVSANSYFVERLKANFEEQLNVKIDRIKNLEDIGLEEESWENAMYAMFGYLCYNNVYNFVPSCTGASRPVVGGRIAPGENMISTQLKHTVSK
;
A
#
# COMPACT_ATOMS: atom_id res chain seq x y z
N LEU A 1 -0.40 6.13 17.94
CA LEU A 1 0.39 4.88 17.95
C LEU A 1 -0.25 3.72 18.74
N GLN A 2 -1.19 3.95 19.68
CA GLN A 2 -1.78 2.87 20.49
C GLN A 2 -2.90 2.05 19.80
N ASN A 3 -3.31 2.41 18.57
CA ASN A 3 -4.34 1.66 17.86
C ASN A 3 -3.90 0.20 17.64
N LYS A 4 -4.80 -0.77 17.85
CA LYS A 4 -4.54 -2.21 17.76
C LYS A 4 -3.86 -2.63 16.45
N TYR A 5 -4.18 -1.98 15.32
CA TYR A 5 -3.58 -2.29 14.01
C TYR A 5 -2.08 -1.96 13.97
N TYR A 6 -1.66 -0.94 14.72
CA TYR A 6 -0.28 -0.49 14.77
C TYR A 6 0.60 -1.38 15.66
N GLN A 7 -0.01 -2.15 16.54
CA GLN A 7 0.67 -2.98 17.53
C GLN A 7 0.93 -4.42 17.05
N GLN A 8 0.35 -4.82 15.91
CA GLN A 8 0.49 -6.18 15.41
C GLN A 8 1.95 -6.51 15.04
N SER A 9 2.37 -7.73 15.36
CA SER A 9 3.75 -8.21 15.15
C SER A 9 3.88 -9.21 14.00
N ALA A 10 2.78 -9.56 13.32
CA ALA A 10 2.76 -10.52 12.23
C ALA A 10 1.84 -10.05 11.09
N LEU A 11 2.21 -10.43 9.87
CA LEU A 11 1.38 -10.29 8.67
C LEU A 11 0.48 -11.54 8.52
N PRO A 12 -0.64 -11.44 7.78
CA PRO A 12 -1.16 -10.25 7.10
C PRO A 12 -1.91 -9.31 8.04
N ILE A 13 -1.92 -8.01 7.71
CA ILE A 13 -2.71 -6.99 8.39
C ILE A 13 -3.57 -6.30 7.33
N GLY A 14 -4.90 -6.42 7.44
CA GLY A 14 -5.86 -5.73 6.61
C GLY A 14 -6.60 -4.67 7.42
N VAL A 15 -6.78 -3.49 6.85
CA VAL A 15 -7.61 -2.41 7.42
C VAL A 15 -8.51 -1.82 6.35
N GLY A 16 -9.66 -1.30 6.75
CA GLY A 16 -10.62 -0.64 5.86
C GLY A 16 -11.35 0.54 6.51
N PRO A 17 -12.35 1.10 5.83
CA PRO A 17 -13.14 2.22 6.34
C PRO A 17 -13.81 1.94 7.69
N ASP A 18 -14.21 0.69 7.95
CA ASP A 18 -14.82 0.28 9.23
C ASP A 18 -13.83 0.34 10.41
N ASP A 19 -12.53 0.29 10.13
CA ASP A 19 -11.46 0.37 11.13
C ASP A 19 -11.05 1.82 11.45
N PHE A 20 -11.27 2.72 10.48
CA PHE A 20 -11.02 4.16 10.59
C PHE A 20 -12.26 4.95 10.15
N PRO A 21 -13.40 4.81 10.86
CA PRO A 21 -14.65 5.43 10.46
C PRO A 21 -14.65 6.94 10.71
N GLU A 22 -15.61 7.64 10.10
CA GLU A 22 -15.80 9.08 10.30
C GLU A 22 -16.04 9.46 11.77
N THR A 23 -16.63 8.56 12.57
CA THR A 23 -16.81 8.76 14.02
C THR A 23 -15.48 8.94 14.74
N LEU A 24 -14.45 8.16 14.37
CA LEU A 24 -13.11 8.26 14.94
C LEU A 24 -12.47 9.61 14.59
N TRP A 25 -12.69 10.12 13.37
CA TRP A 25 -12.29 11.47 12.99
C TRP A 25 -12.96 12.54 13.88
N LYS A 26 -14.27 12.44 14.10
CA LYS A 26 -15.02 13.38 14.96
C LYS A 26 -14.49 13.37 16.40
N GLU A 27 -14.21 12.19 16.94
CA GLU A 27 -13.62 12.01 18.28
C GLU A 27 -12.24 12.65 18.38
N TRP A 28 -11.36 12.38 17.41
CA TRP A 28 -10.01 12.94 17.40
C TRP A 28 -10.00 14.45 17.22
N ARG A 29 -10.88 14.99 16.36
CA ARG A 29 -11.03 16.43 16.18
C ARG A 29 -11.54 17.11 17.44
N ALA A 30 -12.54 16.56 18.11
CA ALA A 30 -13.05 17.10 19.37
C ALA A 30 -11.96 17.10 20.46
N LEU A 31 -11.18 16.01 20.55
CA LEU A 31 -10.03 15.92 21.46
C LEU A 31 -8.97 16.99 21.14
N ALA A 32 -8.62 17.17 19.86
CA ALA A 32 -7.67 18.20 19.42
C ALA A 32 -8.14 19.60 19.81
N GLN A 33 -9.41 19.92 19.56
CA GLN A 33 -10.02 21.21 19.93
C GLN A 33 -9.99 21.45 21.44
N SER A 34 -10.32 20.44 22.25
CA SER A 34 -10.23 20.54 23.72
C SER A 34 -8.81 20.81 24.24
N LYS A 35 -7.80 20.50 23.42
CA LYS A 35 -6.38 20.74 23.72
C LYS A 35 -5.84 22.03 23.10
N GLY A 36 -6.70 22.82 22.44
CA GLY A 36 -6.30 24.04 21.75
C GLY A 36 -5.47 23.79 20.48
N VAL A 37 -5.52 22.58 19.92
CA VAL A 37 -4.83 22.23 18.68
C VAL A 37 -5.66 22.72 17.49
N SER A 38 -5.03 23.43 16.56
CA SER A 38 -5.70 23.92 15.36
C SER A 38 -6.03 22.77 14.39
N ASP A 39 -7.00 22.98 13.49
CA ASP A 39 -7.30 21.98 12.45
C ASP A 39 -6.08 21.74 11.52
N ILE A 40 -5.21 22.75 11.34
CA ILE A 40 -3.97 22.62 10.54
C ILE A 40 -2.96 21.75 11.25
N ASP A 41 -2.74 21.97 12.55
CA ASP A 41 -1.84 21.13 13.36
C ASP A 41 -2.35 19.70 13.48
N LEU A 42 -3.68 19.52 13.51
CA LEU A 42 -4.31 18.20 13.48
C LEU A 42 -4.06 17.48 12.15
N LEU A 43 -4.19 18.17 11.02
CA LEU A 43 -3.86 17.63 9.69
C LEU A 43 -2.38 17.26 9.58
N ALA A 44 -1.48 18.12 10.07
CA ALA A 44 -0.05 17.84 10.14
C ALA A 44 0.23 16.60 11.01
N THR A 45 -0.46 16.50 12.16
CA THR A 45 -0.36 15.34 13.07
C THR A 45 -0.80 14.03 12.39
N PHE A 46 -1.89 14.04 11.61
CA PHE A 46 -2.32 12.86 10.87
C PHE A 46 -1.41 12.49 9.71
N THR A 47 -0.87 13.49 9.03
CA THR A 47 0.14 13.28 7.99
C THR A 47 1.37 12.60 8.60
N GLU A 48 1.86 13.12 9.73
CA GLU A 48 3.00 12.57 10.45
C GLU A 48 2.73 11.16 10.96
N LEU A 49 1.56 10.93 11.56
CA LEU A 49 1.14 9.62 12.03
C LEU A 49 1.15 8.60 10.88
N THR A 50 0.61 8.98 9.72
CA THR A 50 0.52 8.10 8.55
C THR A 50 1.92 7.77 8.01
N ALA A 51 2.76 8.79 7.81
CA ALA A 51 4.13 8.64 7.36
C ALA A 51 4.96 7.75 8.31
N LYS A 52 4.88 8.02 9.62
CA LYS A 52 5.56 7.25 10.65
C LYS A 52 5.12 5.79 10.69
N GLN A 53 3.81 5.55 10.57
CA GLN A 53 3.26 4.19 10.56
C GLN A 53 3.74 3.37 9.36
N ILE A 54 3.83 3.98 8.17
CA ILE A 54 4.37 3.31 6.98
C ILE A 54 5.83 2.94 7.21
N ALA A 55 6.67 3.89 7.63
CA ALA A 55 8.08 3.65 7.88
C ALA A 55 8.32 2.56 8.95
N MET A 56 7.55 2.60 10.05
CA MET A 56 7.61 1.58 11.11
C MET A 56 7.21 0.19 10.59
N ALA A 57 6.16 0.11 9.76
CA ALA A 57 5.73 -1.17 9.18
C ALA A 57 6.76 -1.73 8.21
N CYS A 58 7.33 -0.89 7.34
CA CYS A 58 8.41 -1.28 6.44
C CYS A 58 9.67 -1.73 7.21
N ALA A 59 10.06 -1.04 8.27
CA ALA A 59 11.19 -1.44 9.12
C ALA A 59 10.93 -2.79 9.81
N ARG A 60 9.70 -3.01 10.29
CA ARG A 60 9.30 -4.22 11.00
C ARG A 60 9.18 -5.44 10.08
N PHE A 61 8.58 -5.27 8.91
CA PHE A 61 8.16 -6.38 8.03
C PHE A 61 8.96 -6.49 6.73
N GLY A 62 9.72 -5.47 6.35
CA GLY A 62 10.44 -5.42 5.07
C GLY A 62 11.65 -6.35 4.98
N GLY A 63 12.08 -6.93 6.10
CA GLY A 63 13.21 -7.84 6.15
C GLY A 63 14.56 -7.18 5.80
N PRO A 64 15.66 -7.96 5.76
CA PRO A 64 17.01 -7.43 5.65
C PRO A 64 17.34 -6.77 4.30
N LYS A 65 16.55 -7.01 3.25
CA LYS A 65 16.78 -6.42 1.92
C LYS A 65 16.29 -4.97 1.85
N ILE A 66 15.14 -4.67 2.45
CA ILE A 66 14.59 -3.31 2.53
C ILE A 66 15.47 -2.40 3.40
N VAL A 67 16.14 -2.94 4.43
CA VAL A 67 16.94 -2.16 5.40
C VAL A 67 18.24 -1.58 4.81
N ASN A 68 18.81 -2.20 3.77
CA ASN A 68 20.06 -1.74 3.12
C ASN A 68 19.84 -1.10 1.73
N GLY A 69 18.58 -0.97 1.28
CA GLY A 69 18.24 -0.51 -0.08
C GLY A 69 16.92 0.26 -0.15
N ALA A 70 16.44 0.81 0.98
CA ALA A 70 15.10 1.38 1.14
C ALA A 70 14.68 2.40 0.05
N THR A 71 15.63 3.06 -0.59
CA THR A 71 15.36 4.03 -1.66
C THR A 71 15.03 3.39 -3.01
N ASP A 72 15.49 2.17 -3.24
CA ASP A 72 15.30 1.44 -4.50
C ASP A 72 14.15 0.43 -4.41
N ASP A 73 13.88 -0.08 -3.21
CA ASP A 73 12.87 -1.12 -2.97
C ASP A 73 11.48 -0.55 -2.58
N VAL A 74 11.38 0.74 -2.28
CA VAL A 74 10.11 1.40 -1.92
C VAL A 74 9.67 2.33 -3.04
N LEU A 75 8.52 2.02 -3.64
CA LEU A 75 7.86 2.83 -4.66
C LEU A 75 6.58 3.42 -4.07
N LEU A 76 6.54 4.74 -3.93
CA LEU A 76 5.36 5.47 -3.49
C LEU A 76 4.35 5.57 -4.64
N ARG A 77 3.08 5.29 -4.30
CA ARG A 77 1.96 5.22 -5.22
C ARG A 77 0.71 5.87 -4.63
N GLY A 78 -0.28 6.11 -5.50
CA GLY A 78 -1.54 6.76 -5.19
C GLY A 78 -1.42 8.29 -5.11
N GLY A 79 -2.55 8.96 -4.89
CA GLY A 79 -2.63 10.42 -4.88
C GLY A 79 -1.74 11.11 -3.84
N VAL A 80 -1.28 10.40 -2.81
CA VAL A 80 -0.33 10.90 -1.81
C VAL A 80 1.06 11.21 -2.40
N SER A 81 1.41 10.61 -3.53
CA SER A 81 2.69 10.87 -4.23
C SER A 81 2.83 12.33 -4.68
N ALA A 82 1.72 13.01 -4.96
CA ALA A 82 1.70 14.42 -5.35
C ALA A 82 1.75 15.39 -4.14
N ASN A 83 1.62 14.90 -2.91
CA ASN A 83 1.69 15.72 -1.71
C ASN A 83 3.15 15.82 -1.23
N SER A 84 3.83 16.90 -1.64
CA SER A 84 5.25 17.13 -1.31
C SER A 84 5.53 17.12 0.20
N TYR A 85 4.62 17.66 1.02
CA TYR A 85 4.75 17.63 2.47
C TYR A 85 4.69 16.20 3.01
N PHE A 86 3.75 15.37 2.55
CA PHE A 86 3.68 13.96 2.93
C PHE A 86 4.96 13.20 2.53
N VAL A 87 5.45 13.41 1.31
CA VAL A 87 6.68 12.77 0.81
C VAL A 87 7.89 13.14 1.66
N GLU A 88 8.02 14.41 2.05
CA GLU A 88 9.08 14.88 2.95
C GLU A 88 9.00 14.18 4.32
N ARG A 89 7.80 14.13 4.92
CA ARG A 89 7.60 13.49 6.22
C ARG A 89 7.83 11.99 6.16
N LEU A 90 7.41 11.33 5.08
CA LEU A 90 7.65 9.91 4.84
C LEU A 90 9.15 9.61 4.75
N LYS A 91 9.89 10.39 3.96
CA LYS A 91 11.34 10.31 3.86
C LYS A 91 12.01 10.44 5.23
N ALA A 92 11.68 11.48 5.99
CA ALA A 92 12.26 11.72 7.31
C ALA A 92 12.00 10.56 8.27
N ASN A 93 10.78 10.01 8.27
CA ASN A 93 10.44 8.85 9.10
C ASN A 93 11.18 7.58 8.67
N PHE A 94 11.37 7.34 7.37
CA PHE A 94 12.21 6.23 6.92
C PHE A 94 13.67 6.37 7.37
N GLU A 95 14.26 7.56 7.24
CA GLU A 95 15.63 7.81 7.72
C GLU A 95 15.76 7.54 9.22
N GLU A 96 14.77 7.97 10.03
CA GLU A 96 14.72 7.71 11.47
C GLU A 96 14.57 6.20 11.77
N GLN A 97 13.60 5.53 11.15
CA GLN A 97 13.27 4.13 11.49
C GLN A 97 14.32 3.13 11.00
N LEU A 98 14.99 3.43 9.88
CA LEU A 98 15.98 2.53 9.28
C LEU A 98 17.43 2.93 9.59
N ASN A 99 17.64 4.11 10.18
CA ASN A 99 18.97 4.66 10.44
C ASN A 99 19.85 4.72 9.17
N VAL A 100 19.26 5.16 8.06
CA VAL A 100 19.93 5.34 6.76
C VAL A 100 19.62 6.72 6.20
N LYS A 101 20.46 7.23 5.32
CA LYS A 101 20.16 8.44 4.54
C LYS A 101 19.46 8.06 3.26
N ILE A 102 18.44 8.83 2.90
CA ILE A 102 17.65 8.62 1.70
C ILE A 102 17.80 9.87 0.84
N ASP A 103 18.10 9.72 -0.44
CA ASP A 103 18.13 10.89 -1.33
C ASP A 103 16.70 11.34 -1.64
N ARG A 104 15.88 10.40 -2.12
CA ARG A 104 14.46 10.60 -2.44
C ARG A 104 13.65 9.32 -2.29
N ILE A 105 12.34 9.48 -2.13
CA ILE A 105 11.37 8.39 -2.27
C ILE A 105 11.03 8.24 -3.75
N LYS A 106 11.21 7.05 -4.31
CA LYS A 106 10.89 6.78 -5.72
C LYS A 106 9.39 6.57 -5.91
N ASN A 107 8.91 6.79 -7.13
CA ASN A 107 7.55 6.48 -7.57
C ASN A 107 7.59 5.58 -8.81
N LEU A 108 6.44 5.31 -9.43
CA LEU A 108 6.42 4.44 -10.62
C LEU A 108 6.98 5.08 -11.90
N GLU A 109 6.99 6.41 -12.01
CA GLU A 109 7.62 7.10 -13.14
C GLU A 109 9.14 6.84 -13.16
N ASP A 110 9.76 6.71 -11.98
CA ASP A 110 11.18 6.37 -11.84
C ASP A 110 11.54 4.99 -12.42
N ILE A 111 10.56 4.13 -12.66
CA ILE A 111 10.74 2.84 -13.34
C ILE A 111 10.01 2.76 -14.70
N GLY A 112 9.59 3.91 -15.24
CA GLY A 112 8.95 4.00 -16.56
C GLY A 112 7.50 3.53 -16.61
N LEU A 113 6.79 3.54 -15.48
CA LEU A 113 5.38 3.19 -15.39
C LEU A 113 4.54 4.39 -14.97
N GLU A 114 3.36 4.54 -15.57
CA GLU A 114 2.46 5.67 -15.27
C GLU A 114 1.55 5.37 -14.07
N GLU A 115 1.20 6.42 -13.32
CA GLU A 115 0.31 6.30 -12.16
C GLU A 115 -1.08 5.81 -12.58
N GLU A 116 -1.70 6.46 -13.57
CA GLU A 116 -3.08 6.20 -13.99
C GLU A 116 -3.28 4.81 -14.63
N SER A 117 -2.25 4.23 -15.25
CA SER A 117 -2.38 2.97 -15.99
C SER A 117 -2.08 1.73 -15.16
N TRP A 118 -1.34 1.85 -14.06
CA TRP A 118 -0.89 0.70 -13.28
C TRP A 118 -2.03 -0.13 -12.67
N GLU A 119 -3.02 0.51 -12.04
CA GLU A 119 -4.15 -0.22 -11.46
C GLU A 119 -4.95 -0.94 -12.55
N ASN A 120 -5.16 -0.29 -13.69
CA ASN A 120 -5.82 -0.88 -14.86
C ASN A 120 -5.03 -2.07 -15.40
N ALA A 121 -3.70 -1.94 -15.53
CA ALA A 121 -2.82 -3.02 -15.95
C ALA A 121 -2.83 -4.19 -14.96
N MET A 122 -2.85 -3.91 -13.65
CA MET A 122 -2.95 -4.92 -12.60
C MET A 122 -4.29 -5.67 -12.67
N TYR A 123 -5.41 -4.98 -12.86
CA TYR A 123 -6.72 -5.64 -13.03
C TYR A 123 -6.79 -6.47 -14.33
N ALA A 124 -6.23 -5.97 -15.43
CA ALA A 124 -6.13 -6.71 -16.68
C ALA A 124 -5.29 -7.99 -16.50
N MET A 125 -4.15 -7.89 -15.79
CA MET A 125 -3.32 -9.04 -15.43
C MET A 125 -4.11 -10.04 -14.57
N PHE A 126 -4.82 -9.58 -13.53
CA PHE A 126 -5.65 -10.46 -12.70
C PHE A 126 -6.75 -11.16 -13.48
N GLY A 127 -7.39 -10.48 -14.43
CA GLY A 127 -8.35 -11.07 -15.36
C GLY A 127 -7.72 -12.12 -16.27
N TYR A 128 -6.56 -11.83 -16.86
CA TYR A 128 -5.80 -12.77 -17.68
C TYR A 128 -5.39 -14.03 -16.90
N LEU A 129 -4.88 -13.86 -15.68
CA LEU A 129 -4.50 -14.97 -14.81
C LEU A 129 -5.73 -15.78 -14.40
N CYS A 130 -6.85 -15.12 -14.05
CA CYS A 130 -8.12 -15.76 -13.74
C CYS A 130 -8.62 -16.62 -14.92
N TYR A 131 -8.64 -16.05 -16.12
CA TYR A 131 -9.06 -16.74 -17.34
C TYR A 131 -8.20 -17.98 -17.64
N ASN A 132 -6.89 -17.89 -17.41
CA ASN A 132 -5.94 -19.00 -17.63
C ASN A 132 -5.84 -19.97 -16.45
N ASN A 133 -6.68 -19.84 -15.42
CA ASN A 133 -6.61 -20.65 -14.20
C ASN A 133 -5.24 -20.62 -13.50
N VAL A 134 -4.59 -19.44 -13.51
CA VAL A 134 -3.32 -19.17 -12.84
C VAL A 134 -3.58 -18.41 -11.54
N TYR A 135 -2.89 -18.80 -10.46
CA TYR A 135 -3.02 -18.14 -9.16
C TYR A 135 -2.61 -16.66 -9.25
N ASN A 136 -3.49 -15.77 -8.77
CA ASN A 136 -3.31 -14.31 -8.84
C ASN A 136 -3.35 -13.62 -7.46
N PHE A 137 -3.41 -14.40 -6.38
CA PHE A 137 -3.22 -13.92 -5.01
C PHE A 137 -2.08 -14.68 -4.32
N VAL A 138 -1.28 -13.95 -3.56
CA VAL A 138 -0.14 -14.52 -2.82
C VAL A 138 -0.56 -14.81 -1.37
N PRO A 139 -0.56 -16.09 -0.92
CA PRO A 139 -1.01 -16.46 0.42
C PRO A 139 -0.30 -15.72 1.56
N SER A 140 1.00 -15.45 1.44
CA SER A 140 1.77 -14.71 2.46
C SER A 140 1.31 -13.26 2.63
N CYS A 141 0.63 -12.68 1.63
CA CYS A 141 0.09 -11.33 1.70
C CYS A 141 -1.35 -11.29 2.23
N THR A 142 -2.11 -12.38 2.09
CA THR A 142 -3.56 -12.41 2.39
C THR A 142 -3.93 -13.27 3.59
N GLY A 143 -3.04 -14.16 4.04
CA GLY A 143 -3.33 -15.15 5.09
C GLY A 143 -4.14 -16.35 4.61
N ALA A 144 -4.34 -16.49 3.30
CA ALA A 144 -4.99 -17.67 2.74
C ALA A 144 -4.19 -18.94 3.07
N SER A 145 -4.87 -20.05 3.37
CA SER A 145 -4.21 -21.34 3.67
C SER A 145 -3.59 -22.00 2.44
N ARG A 146 -3.94 -21.54 1.23
CA ARG A 146 -3.47 -22.07 -0.05
C ARG A 146 -3.59 -21.00 -1.14
N PRO A 147 -2.82 -21.10 -2.24
CA PRO A 147 -3.04 -20.23 -3.39
C PRO A 147 -4.42 -20.48 -4.01
N VAL A 148 -4.99 -19.40 -4.57
CA VAL A 148 -6.31 -19.39 -5.19
C VAL A 148 -6.28 -18.59 -6.48
N VAL A 149 -7.18 -18.96 -7.40
CA VAL A 149 -7.55 -18.11 -8.53
C VAL A 149 -8.72 -17.24 -8.04
N GLY A 150 -8.48 -15.95 -7.85
CA GLY A 150 -9.52 -14.98 -7.53
C GLY A 150 -10.09 -14.30 -8.77
N GLY A 151 -11.30 -13.78 -8.64
CA GLY A 151 -12.09 -13.24 -9.74
C GLY A 151 -13.24 -14.17 -10.14
N ARG A 152 -14.14 -13.66 -10.99
CA ARG A 152 -15.23 -14.43 -11.60
C ARG A 152 -15.33 -14.08 -13.07
N ILE A 153 -15.53 -15.09 -13.91
CA ILE A 153 -15.75 -14.91 -15.34
C ILE A 153 -17.24 -14.72 -15.58
N ALA A 154 -17.61 -13.57 -16.16
CA ALA A 154 -18.95 -13.34 -16.70
C ALA A 154 -18.91 -13.62 -18.21
N PRO A 155 -19.61 -14.66 -18.72
CA PRO A 155 -19.54 -15.03 -20.13
C PRO A 155 -20.12 -13.93 -21.05
N GLY A 156 -19.33 -13.50 -22.04
CA GLY A 156 -19.78 -12.70 -23.18
C GLY A 156 -19.89 -13.53 -24.46
N GLU A 157 -20.26 -12.90 -25.58
CA GLU A 157 -20.43 -13.58 -26.88
C GLU A 157 -19.16 -14.29 -27.36
N ASN A 158 -18.00 -13.77 -26.99
CA ASN A 158 -16.68 -14.30 -27.34
C ASN A 158 -16.16 -15.37 -26.37
N MET A 159 -16.93 -15.81 -25.37
CA MET A 159 -16.41 -16.73 -24.33
C MET A 159 -15.84 -18.02 -24.91
N ILE A 160 -16.49 -18.57 -25.93
CA ILE A 160 -16.08 -19.82 -26.59
C ILE A 160 -14.88 -19.61 -27.53
N SER A 161 -14.82 -18.45 -28.19
CA SER A 161 -13.80 -18.15 -29.20
C SER A 161 -12.52 -17.52 -28.63
N THR A 162 -12.60 -16.93 -27.44
CA THR A 162 -11.45 -16.31 -26.79
C THR A 162 -10.41 -17.39 -26.47
N GLN A 163 -9.15 -17.12 -26.81
CA GLN A 163 -8.00 -17.90 -26.39
C GLN A 163 -6.88 -16.95 -26.02
N LEU A 164 -6.65 -16.78 -24.73
CA LEU A 164 -5.52 -16.01 -24.22
C LEU A 164 -4.33 -16.96 -24.11
N LYS A 165 -3.42 -16.96 -25.08
CA LYS A 165 -2.24 -17.83 -25.04
C LYS A 165 -1.32 -17.43 -23.88
N HIS A 166 -0.77 -18.42 -23.17
CA HIS A 166 0.33 -18.22 -22.23
C HIS A 166 1.60 -18.83 -22.82
N THR A 167 2.52 -18.00 -23.30
CA THR A 167 3.86 -18.45 -23.66
C THR A 167 4.64 -18.59 -22.36
N VAL A 168 4.72 -19.81 -21.81
CA VAL A 168 5.71 -20.08 -20.75
C VAL A 168 7.06 -20.19 -21.45
N SER A 169 7.85 -19.11 -21.44
CA SER A 169 9.27 -19.27 -21.73
C SER A 169 9.86 -20.12 -20.61
N LYS A 170 10.38 -21.30 -20.97
CA LYS A 170 11.18 -22.12 -20.07
C LYS A 170 12.53 -21.47 -19.79
#